data_AF-A0A5B0W4M8-F1
#
_entry.id   AF-A0A5B0W4M8-F1
#
_cell.length_a   1.000
_cell.length_b   1.000
_cell.length_c   1.000
_cell.angle_alpha   90.00
_cell.angle_beta   90.00
_cell.angle_gamma   90.00
#
_symmetry.space_group_name_H-M   'P 1'
#
loop_
_entity.id
_entity.type
_entity.pdbx_description
1 polymer ?
#
loop_
_entity_poly.entity_id
_entity_poly.type
_entity_poly.pdbx_seq_one_letter_code
_entity_poly.pdbx_strand_id
1 'polypeptide(L)'
;MPLILVPGAEGKTNEQKHRFSDGGTMWGLINDFRDFIFGDDDANHNNGYGGLYCPHWGYPEEDMKAIRQFAFELGYLKESEVQL
;
A
#
# COMPACT_ATOMS: atom_id res chain seq x y z
N MET A 1 -10.54 15.38 20.81
CA MET A 1 -11.80 15.72 20.11
C MET A 1 -12.35 14.45 19.45
N PRO A 2 -13.68 14.25 19.41
CA PRO A 2 -14.27 13.10 18.72
C PRO A 2 -14.09 13.26 17.21
N LEU A 3 -13.88 12.14 16.53
CA LEU A 3 -13.64 12.12 15.09
C LEU A 3 -15.00 12.16 14.38
N ILE A 4 -15.31 13.27 13.72
CA ILE A 4 -16.54 13.42 12.95
C ILE A 4 -16.32 12.70 11.61
N LEU A 5 -16.91 11.51 11.47
CA LEU A 5 -16.94 10.77 10.21
C LEU A 5 -17.97 11.42 9.29
N VAL A 6 -17.49 12.13 8.26
CA VAL A 6 -18.31 12.64 7.18
C VAL A 6 -18.33 11.57 6.07
N PRO A 7 -19.50 11.01 5.71
CA PRO A 7 -19.61 10.05 4.62
C PRO A 7 -19.03 10.61 3.32
N GLY A 8 -18.17 9.84 2.63
CA GLY A 8 -17.45 10.26 1.42
C GLY A 8 -16.18 11.08 1.67
N ALA A 9 -15.79 11.29 2.93
CA ALA A 9 -14.53 11.91 3.33
C ALA A 9 -13.60 10.95 4.09
N GLU A 10 -13.85 9.65 4.00
CA GLU A 10 -13.03 8.62 4.64
C GLU A 10 -11.58 8.72 4.16
N GLY A 11 -10.64 8.82 5.10
CA GLY A 11 -9.22 8.85 4.77
C GLY A 11 -8.69 10.17 4.23
N LYS A 12 -9.53 11.22 4.17
CA LYS A 12 -9.12 12.54 3.63
C LYS A 12 -8.38 13.41 4.64
N THR A 13 -8.39 13.07 5.93
CA THR A 13 -7.65 13.82 6.96
C THR A 13 -6.46 13.04 7.49
N ASN A 14 -5.36 13.74 7.83
CA ASN A 14 -4.19 13.11 8.43
C ASN A 14 -4.53 12.43 9.77
N GLU A 15 -5.48 12.95 10.55
CA GLU A 15 -5.95 12.32 11.78
C GLU A 15 -6.59 10.93 11.55
N GLN A 16 -7.35 10.75 10.47
CA GLN A 16 -7.91 9.44 10.12
C GLN A 16 -6.82 8.46 9.69
N LYS A 17 -5.83 8.94 8.92
CA LYS A 17 -4.68 8.15 8.47
C LYS A 17 -3.84 7.65 9.65
N HIS A 18 -3.56 8.53 10.62
CA HIS A 18 -2.77 8.19 11.82
C HIS A 18 -3.50 7.23 12.78
N ARG A 19 -4.83 7.22 12.79
CA ARG A 19 -5.61 6.32 13.66
C ARG A 19 -5.94 4.96 13.04
N PHE A 20 -5.84 4.82 11.73
CA PHE A 20 -6.06 3.55 11.05
C PHE A 20 -4.87 2.60 11.23
N SER A 21 -3.66 3.14 11.12
CA SER A 21 -2.41 2.42 11.40
C SER A 21 -1.36 3.38 11.91
N ASP A 22 -0.68 3.04 13.00
CA ASP A 22 0.47 3.80 13.46
C ASP A 22 1.50 3.91 12.32
N GLY A 23 1.94 5.13 12.04
CA GLY A 23 2.88 5.43 10.95
C GLY A 23 2.29 5.53 9.54
N GLY A 24 1.00 5.23 9.33
CA GLY A 24 0.32 5.38 8.04
C GLY A 24 0.71 4.36 6.94
N THR A 25 1.59 3.40 7.26
CA THR A 25 2.13 2.40 6.32
C THR A 25 1.04 1.47 5.78
N MET A 26 0.18 0.93 6.65
CA MET A 26 -0.92 0.06 6.21
C MET A 26 -1.98 0.84 5.43
N TRP A 27 -2.23 2.10 5.82
CA TRP A 27 -3.10 2.99 5.08
C TRP A 27 -2.61 3.20 3.64
N GLY A 28 -1.31 3.42 3.45
CA GLY A 28 -0.70 3.54 2.12
C GLY A 28 -0.90 2.27 1.29
N LEU A 29 -0.54 1.11 1.84
CA LEU A 29 -0.66 -0.18 1.15
C LEU A 29 -2.09 -0.49 0.70
N ILE A 30 -3.09 -0.22 1.52
CA ILE A 30 -4.50 -0.48 1.16
C ILE A 30 -4.97 0.43 0.02
N ASN A 31 -4.52 1.69 -0.01
CA ASN A 31 -4.87 2.58 -1.11
C ASN A 31 -4.14 2.19 -2.40
N ASP A 32 -2.88 1.75 -2.33
CA ASP A 32 -2.18 1.19 -3.50
C ASP A 32 -2.96 -0.03 -4.06
N PHE A 33 -3.43 -0.95 -3.21
CA PHE A 33 -4.29 -2.05 -3.68
C PHE A 33 -5.62 -1.59 -4.26
N ARG A 34 -6.27 -0.59 -3.64
CA ARG A 34 -7.51 -0.02 -4.15
C ARG A 34 -7.31 0.55 -5.54
N ASP A 35 -6.29 1.39 -5.73
CA ASP A 35 -6.00 2.08 -6.98
C ASP A 35 -5.73 1.05 -8.09
N PHE A 36 -4.95 -0.01 -7.79
CA PHE A 36 -4.75 -1.13 -8.70
C PHE A 36 -6.05 -1.85 -9.10
N ILE A 37 -6.93 -2.15 -8.13
CA ILE A 37 -8.21 -2.84 -8.40
C ILE A 37 -9.14 -1.99 -9.27
N PHE A 38 -9.14 -0.66 -9.07
CA PHE A 38 -10.00 0.25 -9.81
C PHE A 38 -9.39 0.75 -11.14
N GLY A 39 -8.20 0.26 -11.51
CA GLY A 39 -7.59 0.49 -12.82
C GLY A 39 -6.78 1.79 -12.93
N ASP A 40 -6.26 2.31 -11.81
CA ASP A 40 -5.23 3.35 -11.85
C ASP A 40 -3.85 2.69 -11.98
N ASP A 41 -3.23 2.84 -13.15
CA ASP A 41 -2.03 2.11 -13.59
C ASP A 41 -0.74 2.47 -12.82
N ASP A 42 -0.78 3.53 -12.00
CA ASP A 42 0.36 4.06 -11.25
C ASP A 42 0.26 3.80 -9.74
N ALA A 43 -0.50 2.79 -9.31
CA ALA A 43 -0.67 2.46 -7.89
C ALA A 43 0.62 2.01 -7.16
N ASN A 44 1.74 1.83 -7.87
CA ASN A 44 2.96 1.26 -7.29
C ASN A 44 3.81 2.35 -6.63
N HIS A 45 3.71 2.47 -5.29
CA HIS A 45 4.50 3.36 -4.41
C HIS A 45 4.09 4.83 -4.34
N ASN A 46 2.98 5.22 -4.97
CA ASN A 46 2.52 6.62 -4.93
C ASN A 46 2.08 7.07 -3.53
N ASN A 47 1.65 6.15 -2.67
CA ASN A 47 1.19 6.47 -1.31
C ASN A 47 2.27 6.29 -0.21
N GLY A 48 3.53 5.99 -0.59
CA GLY A 48 4.70 5.96 0.31
C GLY A 48 4.97 4.64 1.05
N TYR A 49 6.09 4.62 1.80
CA TYR A 49 6.59 3.50 2.63
C TYR A 49 7.10 2.23 1.91
N GLY A 50 7.27 2.24 0.59
CA GLY A 50 7.92 1.14 -0.12
C GLY A 50 7.02 -0.09 -0.38
N GLY A 51 5.71 0.02 -0.14
CA GLY A 51 4.72 -1.00 -0.51
C GLY A 51 5.10 -2.43 -0.07
N LEU A 52 5.04 -3.38 -1.01
CA LEU A 52 5.43 -4.77 -0.78
C LEU A 52 6.96 -4.97 -0.65
N TYR A 53 7.78 -3.96 -0.92
CA TYR A 53 9.22 -3.98 -0.64
C TYR A 53 9.57 -3.55 0.78
N CYS A 54 8.60 -3.06 1.56
CA CYS A 54 8.83 -2.69 2.96
C CYS A 54 9.21 -3.92 3.80
N PRO A 55 10.32 -3.89 4.56
CA PRO A 55 10.74 -5.02 5.39
C PRO A 55 9.95 -5.13 6.71
N HIS A 56 9.05 -4.19 7.00
CA HIS A 56 8.37 -4.08 8.31
C HIS A 56 7.07 -4.88 8.43
N TRP A 57 6.75 -5.74 7.46
CA TRP A 57 5.50 -6.53 7.48
C TRP A 57 5.52 -7.73 8.44
N GLY A 58 6.69 -8.07 9.00
CA GLY A 58 6.82 -9.16 9.99
C GLY A 58 6.69 -10.57 9.41
N TYR A 59 6.60 -10.71 8.09
CA TYR A 59 6.67 -12.00 7.43
C TYR A 59 8.12 -12.51 7.34
N PRO A 60 8.33 -13.83 7.40
CA PRO A 60 9.59 -14.45 6.99
C PRO A 60 10.02 -14.00 5.59
N GLU A 61 11.33 -14.02 5.33
CA GLU A 61 11.87 -13.56 4.04
C GLU A 61 11.34 -14.38 2.85
N GLU A 62 11.17 -15.69 3.03
CA GLU A 62 10.61 -16.59 2.00
C GLU A 62 9.17 -16.22 1.66
N ASP A 63 8.35 -15.93 2.69
CA ASP A 63 6.96 -15.51 2.52
C ASP A 63 6.88 -14.15 1.80
N MET A 64 7.74 -13.19 2.17
CA MET A 64 7.82 -11.91 1.46
C MET A 64 8.26 -12.05 0.00
N LYS A 65 9.08 -13.04 -0.33
CA LYS A 65 9.41 -13.36 -1.73
C LYS A 65 8.21 -13.94 -2.46
N ALA A 66 7.49 -14.89 -1.86
CA ALA A 66 6.29 -15.48 -2.44
C ALA A 66 5.18 -14.44 -2.68
N ILE A 67 4.94 -13.54 -1.72
CA ILE A 67 3.96 -12.46 -1.83
C ILE A 67 4.31 -11.52 -3.00
N ARG A 68 5.59 -11.12 -3.10
CA ARG A 68 6.04 -10.24 -4.20
C ARG A 68 5.95 -10.94 -5.55
N GLN A 69 6.34 -12.21 -5.63
CA GLN A 69 6.23 -12.99 -6.86
C GLN A 69 4.79 -13.06 -7.36
N PHE A 70 3.85 -13.38 -6.46
CA PHE A 70 2.43 -13.39 -6.81
C PHE A 70 1.93 -12.00 -7.24
N ALA A 71 2.42 -10.94 -6.61
CA ALA A 71 2.09 -9.57 -6.98
C ALA A 71 2.65 -9.16 -8.36
N PHE A 72 3.79 -9.70 -8.79
CA PHE A 72 4.27 -9.56 -10.17
C PHE A 72 3.39 -10.30 -11.17
N GLU A 73 3.01 -11.55 -10.86
CA GLU A 73 2.13 -12.36 -11.71
C GLU A 73 0.76 -11.71 -11.91
N LEU A 74 0.26 -11.00 -10.89
CA LEU A 74 -0.97 -10.22 -10.98
C LEU A 74 -0.83 -8.91 -11.77
N GLY A 75 0.41 -8.46 -12.04
CA GLY A 75 0.67 -7.15 -12.65
C GLY A 75 0.56 -5.96 -11.68
N TYR A 76 0.43 -6.21 -10.37
CA TYR A 76 0.45 -5.16 -9.34
C TYR A 76 1.86 -4.58 -9.19
N LEU A 77 2.87 -5.44 -9.10
CA LEU A 77 4.26 -5.03 -9.20
C LEU A 77 4.69 -5.08 -10.67
N LYS A 78 5.23 -3.97 -11.16
CA LYS A 78 5.90 -3.93 -12.48
C LYS A 78 7.37 -4.29 -12.29
N GLU A 79 7.93 -5.10 -13.19
CA GLU A 79 9.39 -5.24 -13.28
C GLU A 79 9.97 -3.84 -13.45
N SER A 80 10.79 -3.39 -12.50
CA SER A 80 11.53 -2.16 -12.71
C SER A 80 12.52 -2.42 -13.84
N GLU A 81 12.51 -1.61 -14.90
CA GLU A 81 13.48 -1.62 -16.01
C GLU A 81 14.94 -1.32 -15.60
N VAL A 82 15.35 -1.64 -14.37
CA VAL A 82 16.71 -1.40 -13.89
C VAL A 82 17.23 -2.66 -13.20
N GLN A 83 17.82 -3.55 -13.99
CA GLN A 83 18.95 -4.41 -13.60
C GLN A 83 19.79 -4.74 -14.85
N LEU A 84 20.67 -3.81 -15.22
CA LEU A 84 22.01 -4.10 -15.77
C LEU A 84 23.03 -3.26 -15.01
#